data_AF-A0A196NIX2-F1
#
_entry.id   AF-A0A196NIX2-F1
#
_cell.length_a   1.000
_cell.length_b   1.000
_cell.length_c   1.000
_cell.angle_alpha   90.00
_cell.angle_beta   90.00
_cell.angle_gamma   90.00
#
_symmetry.space_group_name_H-M   'P 1'
#
loop_
_entity.id
_entity.type
_entity.pdbx_description
1 polymer ?
#
loop_
_entity_poly.entity_id
_entity_poly.type
_entity_poly.pdbx_seq_one_letter_code
_entity_poly.pdbx_strand_id
1 'polypeptide(L)'
;MGGDGLDERVFATIENVIDHGGDAWWLHLSRCEACGQHWMIAQEERIFDEHFLRRVNLDEASCIIDHADWPIEFLSYERVLKTGHAMRIRPCVFLERLSPSLVQTAEDLRKERPEISEEEIGHLLGVTVAQAKRLLTVGPIGRGSWWQRTRHRFGL
;
A
#
# COMPACT_ATOMS: atom_id res chain seq x y z
N MET A 1 18.38 10.49 -3.45
CA MET A 1 19.04 9.41 -4.20
C MET A 1 18.56 9.55 -5.64
N GLY A 2 19.47 9.61 -6.62
CA GLY A 2 19.12 9.78 -8.04
C GLY A 2 19.23 8.44 -8.76
N GLY A 3 18.08 7.85 -9.09
CA GLY A 3 17.98 6.91 -10.21
C GLY A 3 17.80 7.69 -11.51
N ASP A 4 17.87 7.02 -12.65
CA ASP A 4 17.80 7.64 -13.98
C ASP A 4 16.41 8.26 -14.32
N GLY A 5 15.54 8.39 -13.31
CA GLY A 5 14.16 8.87 -13.37
C GLY A 5 13.25 7.96 -14.19
N LEU A 6 13.56 6.66 -14.27
CA LEU A 6 12.79 5.72 -15.12
C LEU A 6 11.41 5.43 -14.54
N ASP A 7 11.31 5.30 -13.23
CA ASP A 7 10.07 5.26 -12.46
C ASP A 7 9.27 6.55 -12.68
N GLU A 8 9.89 7.72 -12.54
CA GLU A 8 9.26 9.01 -12.79
C GLU A 8 8.69 9.11 -14.21
N ARG A 9 9.41 8.60 -15.23
CA ARG A 9 8.93 8.55 -16.62
C ARG A 9 7.73 7.64 -16.80
N VAL A 10 7.70 6.49 -16.13
CA VAL A 10 6.54 5.58 -16.18
C VAL A 10 5.33 6.26 -15.54
N PHE A 11 5.49 6.76 -14.31
CA PHE A 11 4.39 7.41 -13.60
C PHE A 11 3.94 8.72 -14.24
N ALA A 12 4.82 9.45 -14.93
CA ALA A 12 4.43 10.61 -15.74
C ALA A 12 3.45 10.26 -16.88
N THR A 13 3.36 8.99 -17.28
CA THR A 13 2.38 8.54 -18.28
C THR A 13 1.13 7.93 -17.67
N ILE A 14 1.06 7.79 -16.34
CA ILE A 14 -0.02 7.07 -15.65
C ILE A 14 -0.96 8.10 -15.01
N GLU A 15 -2.19 8.15 -15.51
CA GLU A 15 -3.28 8.96 -14.98
C GLU A 15 -4.09 8.12 -13.97
N ASN A 16 -4.36 8.66 -12.78
CA ASN A 16 -5.28 8.03 -11.83
C ASN A 16 -6.73 8.20 -12.34
N VAL A 17 -7.43 7.08 -12.52
CA VAL A 17 -8.81 7.04 -12.99
C VAL A 17 -9.78 7.07 -11.82
N ILE A 18 -9.56 6.19 -10.84
CA ILE A 18 -10.40 6.11 -9.64
C ILE A 18 -9.60 5.54 -8.46
N ASP A 19 -9.69 6.23 -7.32
CA ASP A 19 -9.23 5.70 -6.04
C ASP A 19 -10.25 4.69 -5.50
N HIS A 20 -9.79 3.57 -4.92
CA HIS A 20 -10.71 2.65 -4.24
C HIS A 20 -11.46 3.37 -3.10
N GLY A 21 -10.78 4.29 -2.41
CA GLY A 21 -11.34 5.06 -1.32
C GLY A 21 -11.58 4.25 -0.05
N GLY A 22 -12.20 4.89 0.95
CA GLY A 22 -12.45 4.30 2.27
C GLY A 22 -11.15 4.08 3.05
N ASP A 23 -11.02 2.90 3.69
CA ASP A 23 -9.83 2.51 4.45
C ASP A 23 -8.68 2.03 3.54
N ALA A 24 -8.94 1.73 2.26
CA ALA A 24 -7.95 1.20 1.30
C ALA A 24 -7.20 2.32 0.56
N TRP A 25 -6.52 3.18 1.31
CA TRP A 25 -5.79 4.35 0.80
C TRP A 25 -4.66 3.99 -0.18
N TRP A 26 -4.20 2.74 -0.19
CA TRP A 26 -3.11 2.26 -1.04
C TRP A 26 -3.56 1.89 -2.46
N LEU A 27 -4.86 1.68 -2.70
CA LEU A 27 -5.37 1.04 -3.91
C LEU A 27 -6.07 2.03 -4.84
N HIS A 28 -5.69 2.01 -6.11
CA HIS A 28 -6.34 2.81 -7.15
C HIS A 28 -6.23 2.13 -8.53
N LEU A 29 -7.12 2.52 -9.43
CA LEU A 29 -7.09 2.17 -10.84
C LEU A 29 -6.50 3.36 -11.60
N SER A 30 -5.56 3.07 -12.47
CA SER A 30 -4.91 4.05 -13.33
C SER A 30 -4.91 3.60 -14.79
N ARG A 31 -4.68 4.56 -15.69
CA ARG A 31 -4.56 4.32 -17.12
C ARG A 31 -3.31 5.01 -17.66
N CYS A 32 -2.55 4.30 -18.50
CA CYS A 32 -1.44 4.91 -19.21
C CYS A 32 -1.97 5.77 -20.37
N GLU A 33 -1.63 7.05 -20.40
CA GLU A 33 -2.02 7.98 -21.48
C GLU A 33 -1.33 7.65 -22.81
N ALA A 34 -0.12 7.06 -22.77
CA ALA A 34 0.65 6.77 -23.96
C ALA A 34 0.13 5.54 -24.75
N CYS A 35 -0.40 4.53 -24.05
CA CYS A 35 -0.83 3.27 -24.69
C CYS A 35 -2.25 2.81 -24.32
N GLY A 36 -2.95 3.51 -23.44
CA GLY A 36 -4.31 3.19 -22.99
C GLY A 36 -4.41 2.00 -22.03
N GLN A 37 -3.29 1.39 -21.60
CA GLN A 37 -3.30 0.25 -20.69
C GLN A 37 -3.79 0.64 -19.30
N HIS A 38 -4.77 -0.10 -18.76
CA HIS A 38 -5.22 0.04 -17.38
C HIS A 38 -4.34 -0.77 -16.41
N TRP A 39 -4.15 -0.22 -15.22
CA TRP A 39 -3.35 -0.79 -14.15
C TRP A 39 -4.09 -0.65 -12.82
N MET A 40 -4.22 -1.74 -12.10
CA MET A 40 -4.56 -1.70 -10.68
C MET A 40 -3.25 -1.55 -9.92
N ILE A 41 -3.11 -0.46 -9.17
CA ILE A 41 -1.88 -0.07 -8.50
C ILE A 41 -2.11 -0.11 -7.00
N ALA A 42 -1.27 -0.86 -6.29
CA ALA A 42 -1.14 -0.78 -4.84
C ALA A 42 0.15 -0.04 -4.48
N GLN A 43 0.00 1.13 -3.87
CA GLN A 43 1.09 1.92 -3.32
C GLN A 43 1.40 1.43 -1.90
N GLU A 44 2.51 0.72 -1.74
CA GLU A 44 2.99 0.27 -0.44
C GLU A 44 4.18 1.12 -0.01
N GLU A 45 3.89 2.21 0.67
CA GLU A 45 4.89 3.20 1.09
C GLU A 45 5.37 3.01 2.54
N ARG A 46 4.68 2.19 3.34
CA ARG A 46 4.94 2.15 4.78
C ARG A 46 5.98 1.12 5.14
N ILE A 47 6.10 0.02 4.40
CA ILE A 47 6.91 -1.14 4.79
C ILE A 47 7.96 -1.49 3.73
N PHE A 48 7.63 -1.41 2.45
CA PHE A 48 8.47 -1.76 1.31
C PHE A 48 8.92 -0.53 0.52
N ASP A 49 8.12 0.54 0.51
CA ASP A 49 8.35 1.75 -0.31
C ASP A 49 8.32 1.45 -1.82
N GLU A 50 7.29 0.72 -2.25
CA GLU A 50 7.14 0.15 -3.58
C GLU A 50 5.74 0.37 -4.16
N HIS A 51 5.64 0.33 -5.49
CA HIS A 51 4.37 0.30 -6.22
C HIS A 51 4.18 -1.06 -6.89
N PHE A 52 3.12 -1.77 -6.51
CA PHE A 52 2.74 -3.02 -7.14
C PHE A 52 1.72 -2.77 -8.25
N LEU A 53 2.11 -3.06 -9.49
CA LEU A 53 1.27 -2.86 -10.66
C LEU A 53 0.73 -4.20 -11.16
N ARG A 54 -0.60 -4.35 -11.16
CA ARG A 54 -1.30 -5.43 -11.87
C ARG A 54 -1.88 -4.87 -13.15
N ARG A 55 -1.56 -5.51 -14.29
CA ARG A 55 -2.20 -5.18 -15.57
C ARG A 55 -3.67 -5.58 -15.52
N VAL A 56 -4.55 -4.68 -15.94
CA VAL A 56 -6.01 -4.87 -15.96
C VAL A 56 -6.49 -4.69 -17.39
N ASN A 57 -7.29 -5.63 -17.90
CA ASN A 57 -7.86 -5.47 -19.25
C ASN A 57 -9.07 -4.50 -19.23
N LEU A 58 -9.62 -4.20 -20.41
CA LEU A 58 -10.71 -3.23 -20.51
C LEU A 58 -11.99 -3.70 -19.79
N ASP A 59 -12.30 -4.99 -19.84
CA ASP A 59 -13.49 -5.57 -19.20
C ASP A 59 -13.36 -5.50 -17.66
N GLU A 60 -12.21 -5.92 -17.12
CA GLU A 60 -11.93 -5.80 -15.68
C GLU A 60 -11.95 -4.33 -15.23
N ALA A 61 -11.39 -3.40 -16.02
CA ALA A 61 -11.40 -1.97 -15.70
C ALA A 61 -12.84 -1.41 -15.69
N SER A 62 -13.67 -1.83 -16.63
CA SER A 62 -15.08 -1.42 -16.68
C SER A 62 -15.86 -1.94 -15.46
N CYS A 63 -15.62 -3.19 -15.05
CA CYS A 63 -16.22 -3.73 -13.81
C CYS A 63 -15.81 -2.93 -12.56
N ILE A 64 -14.55 -2.50 -12.46
CA ILE A 64 -14.09 -1.65 -11.36
C ILE A 64 -14.83 -0.30 -11.38
N ILE A 65 -14.91 0.35 -12.54
CA ILE A 65 -15.50 1.68 -12.69
C ILE A 65 -17.01 1.67 -12.43
N ASP A 66 -17.72 0.72 -13.05
CA ASP A 66 -19.18 0.71 -13.07
C ASP A 66 -19.79 -0.02 -11.86
N HIS A 67 -19.05 -0.96 -11.26
CA HIS A 67 -19.57 -1.85 -10.22
C HIS A 67 -18.73 -1.89 -8.94
N ALA A 68 -17.59 -1.18 -8.88
CA ALA A 68 -16.62 -1.30 -7.78
C ALA A 68 -16.17 -2.76 -7.55
N ASP A 69 -16.12 -3.55 -8.61
CA ASP A 69 -15.69 -4.95 -8.56
C ASP A 69 -14.17 -5.05 -8.76
N TRP A 70 -13.44 -4.91 -7.66
CA TRP A 70 -11.97 -4.93 -7.67
C TRP A 70 -11.41 -6.36 -7.65
N PRO A 71 -10.38 -6.67 -8.45
CA PRO A 71 -9.61 -7.89 -8.31
C PRO A 71 -9.04 -8.04 -6.89
N ILE A 72 -9.10 -9.25 -6.35
CA ILE A 72 -8.83 -9.53 -4.94
C ILE A 72 -7.38 -9.28 -4.51
N GLU A 73 -6.43 -9.27 -5.45
CA GLU A 73 -4.99 -9.25 -5.17
C GLU A 73 -4.57 -8.14 -4.21
N PHE A 74 -5.12 -6.93 -4.33
CA PHE A 74 -4.74 -5.77 -3.52
C PHE A 74 -5.85 -5.25 -2.60
N LEU A 75 -6.96 -5.97 -2.46
CA LEU A 75 -8.13 -5.52 -1.69
C LEU A 75 -7.85 -5.33 -0.19
N SER A 76 -6.93 -6.11 0.37
CA SER A 76 -6.52 -6.03 1.77
C SER A 76 -5.08 -5.57 1.89
N TYR A 77 -4.75 -4.83 2.94
CA TYR A 77 -3.37 -4.40 3.13
C TYR A 77 -2.44 -5.59 3.41
N GLU A 78 -2.94 -6.62 4.11
CA GLU A 78 -2.20 -7.86 4.33
C GLU A 78 -1.77 -8.53 3.01
N ARG A 79 -2.67 -8.59 2.01
CA ARG A 79 -2.34 -9.16 0.70
C ARG A 79 -1.31 -8.35 -0.05
N VAL A 80 -1.36 -7.01 0.03
CA VAL A 80 -0.32 -6.15 -0.53
C VAL A 80 1.03 -6.50 0.08
N LEU A 81 1.10 -6.65 1.42
CA LEU A 81 2.35 -7.03 2.08
C LEU A 81 2.82 -8.44 1.67
N LYS A 82 1.89 -9.40 1.56
CA LYS A 82 2.19 -10.75 1.05
C LYS A 82 2.70 -10.73 -0.38
N THR A 83 2.20 -9.84 -1.24
CA THR A 83 2.72 -9.65 -2.60
C THR A 83 4.18 -9.20 -2.56
N GLY A 84 4.53 -8.22 -1.72
CA GLY A 84 5.92 -7.78 -1.54
C GLY A 84 6.85 -8.94 -1.17
N HIS A 85 6.45 -9.76 -0.17
CA HIS A 85 7.21 -10.95 0.22
C HIS A 85 7.29 -11.99 -0.89
N ALA A 86 6.21 -12.26 -1.62
CA ALA A 86 6.20 -13.20 -2.75
C ALA A 86 7.13 -12.75 -3.89
N MET A 87 7.28 -11.44 -4.08
CA MET A 87 8.24 -10.83 -5.02
C MET A 87 9.66 -10.73 -4.45
N ARG A 88 9.91 -11.25 -3.24
CA ARG A 88 11.20 -11.22 -2.52
C ARG A 88 11.71 -9.81 -2.24
N ILE A 89 10.81 -8.83 -2.17
CA ILE A 89 11.12 -7.47 -1.74
C ILE A 89 11.39 -7.52 -0.24
N ARG A 90 12.43 -6.83 0.20
CA ARG A 90 12.77 -6.77 1.62
C ARG A 90 12.05 -5.58 2.25
N PRO A 91 11.38 -5.76 3.39
CA PRO A 91 10.89 -4.63 4.17
C PRO A 91 12.02 -3.65 4.50
N CYS A 92 11.71 -2.36 4.53
CA CYS A 92 12.60 -1.30 4.97
C CYS A 92 13.08 -1.57 6.40
N VAL A 93 14.32 -1.17 6.68
CA VAL A 93 14.87 -1.23 8.03
C VAL A 93 14.55 0.07 8.76
N PHE A 94 13.67 0.00 9.75
CA PHE A 94 13.30 1.15 10.57
C PHE A 94 14.33 1.38 11.68
N LEU A 95 14.87 2.60 11.74
CA LEU A 95 15.74 3.02 12.86
C LEU A 95 14.94 3.14 14.16
N GLU A 96 13.73 3.69 14.07
CA GLU A 96 12.80 3.79 15.20
C GLU A 96 11.96 2.52 15.30
N ARG A 97 12.12 1.78 16.41
CA ARG A 97 11.45 0.48 16.61
C ARG A 97 9.93 0.56 16.74
N LEU A 98 9.41 1.75 17.07
CA LEU A 98 7.99 2.07 17.19
C LEU A 98 7.61 3.18 16.19
N SER A 99 8.20 3.14 14.98
CA SER A 99 7.87 4.12 13.95
C SER A 99 6.35 4.13 13.70
N PRO A 100 5.75 5.30 13.40
CA PRO A 100 4.31 5.39 13.13
C PRO A 100 3.85 4.44 12.03
N SER A 101 4.66 4.25 10.97
CA SER A 101 4.40 3.28 9.90
C SER A 101 4.26 1.86 10.43
N LEU A 102 5.18 1.40 11.28
CA LEU A 102 5.11 0.06 11.86
C LEU A 102 3.90 -0.10 12.80
N VAL A 103 3.63 0.89 13.65
CA VAL A 103 2.51 0.83 14.60
C VAL A 103 1.18 0.81 13.85
N GLN A 104 0.97 1.76 12.93
CA GLN A 104 -0.27 1.84 12.14
C GLN A 104 -0.48 0.60 11.29
N THR A 105 0.57 0.08 10.64
CA THR A 105 0.41 -1.15 9.85
C THR A 105 0.07 -2.35 10.75
N ALA A 106 0.69 -2.47 11.93
CA ALA A 106 0.32 -3.54 12.87
C ALA A 106 -1.13 -3.41 13.36
N GLU A 107 -1.61 -2.19 13.61
CA GLU A 107 -3.00 -1.91 13.98
C GLU A 107 -3.97 -2.23 12.84
N ASP A 108 -3.68 -1.79 11.62
CA ASP A 108 -4.50 -2.03 10.44
C ASP A 108 -4.63 -3.54 10.19
N LEU A 109 -3.53 -4.29 10.28
CA LEU A 109 -3.53 -5.76 10.18
C LEU A 109 -4.39 -6.42 11.27
N ARG A 110 -4.28 -5.96 12.53
CA ARG A 110 -5.07 -6.49 13.64
C ARG A 110 -6.55 -6.14 13.53
N LYS A 111 -6.88 -4.96 13.02
CA LYS A 111 -8.26 -4.52 12.78
C LYS A 111 -8.91 -5.37 11.70
N GLU A 112 -8.18 -5.65 10.62
CA GLU A 112 -8.67 -6.45 9.50
C GLU A 112 -8.80 -7.94 9.87
N ARG A 113 -7.80 -8.48 10.59
CA ARG A 113 -7.78 -9.87 11.06
C ARG A 113 -7.42 -9.95 12.55
N PRO A 114 -8.41 -9.89 13.46
CA PRO A 114 -8.17 -9.87 14.91
C PRO A 114 -7.35 -11.04 15.46
N GLU A 115 -7.44 -12.20 14.81
CA GLU A 115 -6.75 -13.44 15.17
C GLU A 115 -5.33 -13.56 14.61
N ILE A 116 -4.83 -12.58 13.83
CA ILE A 116 -3.47 -12.62 13.28
C ILE A 116 -2.43 -12.80 14.39
N SER A 117 -1.47 -13.70 14.18
CA SER A 117 -0.44 -13.97 15.19
C SER A 117 0.62 -12.86 15.26
N GLU A 118 1.31 -12.75 16.40
CA GLU A 118 2.45 -11.83 16.55
C GLU A 118 3.60 -12.25 15.59
N GLU A 119 3.74 -13.55 15.35
CA GLU A 119 4.69 -14.13 14.40
C GLU A 119 4.40 -13.68 12.96
N GLU A 120 3.15 -13.73 12.52
CA GLU A 120 2.75 -13.28 11.18
C GLU A 120 2.93 -11.78 11.00
N ILE A 121 2.56 -10.97 12.00
CA ILE A 121 2.83 -9.53 11.96
C ILE A 121 4.34 -9.28 11.87
N GLY A 122 5.14 -9.97 12.67
CA GLY A 122 6.61 -9.87 12.62
C GLY A 122 7.15 -10.17 11.23
N HIS A 123 6.69 -11.28 10.63
CA HIS A 123 7.07 -11.66 9.28
C HIS A 123 6.68 -10.61 8.24
N LEU A 124 5.43 -10.16 8.24
CA LEU A 124 4.90 -9.19 7.27
C LEU A 124 5.65 -7.85 7.33
N LEU A 125 5.97 -7.36 8.53
CA LEU A 125 6.64 -6.08 8.73
C LEU A 125 8.17 -6.17 8.71
N GLY A 126 8.74 -7.37 8.60
CA GLY A 126 10.20 -7.57 8.67
C GLY A 126 10.79 -7.29 10.06
N VAL A 127 10.03 -7.51 11.12
CA VAL A 127 10.44 -7.27 12.51
C VAL A 127 10.41 -8.56 13.34
N THR A 128 11.08 -8.55 14.49
CA THR A 128 11.06 -9.70 15.42
C THR A 128 9.68 -9.86 16.08
N VAL A 129 9.31 -11.08 16.49
CA VAL A 129 8.06 -11.35 17.23
C VAL A 129 7.96 -10.47 18.48
N ALA A 130 9.06 -10.30 19.23
CA ALA A 130 9.09 -9.44 20.41
C ALA A 130 8.83 -7.96 20.08
N GLN A 131 9.20 -7.50 18.88
CA GLN A 131 8.89 -6.16 18.40
C GLN A 131 7.44 -6.06 17.94
N ALA A 132 6.93 -7.04 17.19
CA ALA A 132 5.52 -7.11 16.79
C ALA A 132 4.58 -7.03 18.00
N LYS A 133 4.90 -7.79 19.07
CA LYS A 133 4.20 -7.71 20.34
C LYS A 133 4.18 -6.29 20.93
N ARG A 134 5.33 -5.61 20.92
CA ARG A 134 5.43 -4.23 21.43
C ARG A 134 4.60 -3.26 20.60
N LEU A 135 4.61 -3.37 19.27
CA LEU A 135 3.82 -2.51 18.38
C LEU A 135 2.34 -2.56 18.76
N LEU A 136 1.81 -3.74 19.06
CA LEU A 136 0.40 -3.94 19.43
C LEU A 136 0.04 -3.46 20.85
N THR A 137 1.04 -3.23 21.72
CA THR A 137 0.82 -2.71 23.08
C THR A 137 0.82 -1.18 23.15
N VAL A 138 1.35 -0.52 22.12
CA VAL A 138 1.26 0.93 22.00
C VAL A 138 -0.17 1.25 21.57
N GLY A 139 -0.93 1.93 22.42
CA GLY A 139 -2.31 2.31 22.11
C GLY A 139 -2.39 3.19 20.85
N PRO A 140 -3.59 3.37 20.28
CA PRO A 140 -3.77 3.99 18.96
C PRO A 140 -3.11 5.36 18.88
N ILE A 141 -2.08 5.48 18.04
CA ILE A 141 -1.45 6.76 17.71
C ILE A 141 -2.37 7.46 16.70
N GLY A 142 -2.89 8.64 17.09
CA GLY A 142 -3.91 9.39 16.35
C GLY A 142 -3.76 9.35 14.83
N ARG A 143 -4.83 8.91 14.15
CA ARG A 143 -4.94 8.82 12.69
C ARG A 143 -4.76 10.20 12.07
N GLY A 144 -3.60 10.44 11.48
CA GLY A 144 -3.37 11.61 10.65
C GLY A 144 -2.62 11.17 9.41
N SER A 145 -3.36 10.80 8.36
CA SER A 145 -2.74 10.45 7.07
C SER A 145 -1.83 11.59 6.66
N TRP A 146 -0.57 11.26 6.43
CA TRP A 146 0.43 12.22 5.97
C TRP A 146 0.01 12.81 4.60
N TRP A 147 -0.76 12.05 3.81
CA TRP A 147 -1.31 12.45 2.50
C TRP A 147 -2.41 13.52 2.51
N GLN A 148 -3.26 13.59 3.53
CA GLN A 148 -4.20 14.71 3.65
C GLN A 148 -3.46 16.04 3.93
N ARG A 149 -2.25 15.98 4.50
CA ARG A 149 -1.42 17.16 4.78
C ARG A 149 -0.56 17.58 3.58
N THR A 150 -0.21 16.68 2.67
CA THR A 150 0.59 17.01 1.47
C THR A 150 -0.25 17.48 0.29
N ARG A 151 -1.52 17.06 0.12
CA ARG A 151 -2.40 17.60 -0.94
C ARG A 151 -2.76 19.08 -0.76
N HIS A 152 -2.89 19.57 0.47
CA HIS A 152 -3.10 21.01 0.73
C HIS A 152 -1.88 21.90 0.48
N ARG A 153 -0.69 21.33 0.31
CA ARG A 153 0.55 22.09 0.12
C ARG A 153 1.03 22.16 -1.33
N PHE A 154 0.44 21.37 -2.23
CA PHE A 154 0.82 21.36 -3.65
C PHE A 154 -0.25 21.75 -4.66
N GLY A 155 -1.50 22.05 -4.24
CA GLY A 155 -2.44 22.82 -5.06
C GLY A 155 -2.52 22.41 -6.54
N LEU A 156 -2.74 21.13 -6.80
CA LEU A 156 -3.09 20.56 -8.11
C LEU A 156 -4.32 19.67 -7.92
#